data_AF-A0A6B0WCQ3-F1
#
_entry.id   AF-A0A6B0WCQ3-F1
#
_cell.length_a   1.000
_cell.length_b   1.000
_cell.length_c   1.000
_cell.angle_alpha   90.00
_cell.angle_beta   90.00
_cell.angle_gamma   90.00
#
_symmetry.space_group_name_H-M   'P 1'
#
loop_
_entity.id
_entity.type
_entity.pdbx_description
1 polymer ?
#
loop_
_entity_poly.entity_id
_entity_poly.type
_entity_poly.pdbx_seq_one_letter_code
_entity_poly.pdbx_strand_id
1 'polypeptide(L)'
;MIAENGVPDEHASLIDVVVYIRLFGRWQAPERRAVETIHEVERVRDGEVVARLTHRWDEATDRFETADAPTSVSPEAYARHLARFTEAAGRDA
;
A
#
# COMPACT_ATOMS: atom_id res chain seq x y z
N MET A 1 -0.41 2.11 -23.55
CA MET A 1 -0.10 3.20 -22.60
C MET A 1 -1.21 3.17 -21.57
N ILE A 2 -0.92 2.76 -20.34
CA ILE A 2 -1.89 2.94 -19.25
C ILE A 2 -1.93 4.45 -19.02
N ALA A 3 -3.10 5.07 -19.16
CA ALA A 3 -3.24 6.49 -18.85
C ALA A 3 -2.87 6.69 -17.38
N GLU A 4 -1.85 7.50 -17.11
CA GLU A 4 -1.54 7.95 -15.76
C GLU A 4 -2.79 8.62 -15.17
N ASN A 5 -3.12 8.30 -13.93
CA ASN A 5 -4.33 8.78 -13.27
C ASN A 5 -4.25 10.28 -12.89
N GLY A 6 -3.18 10.97 -13.25
CA GLY A 6 -2.96 12.39 -13.00
C GLY A 6 -2.69 12.74 -11.54
N VAL A 7 -2.42 11.75 -10.68
CA VAL A 7 -2.11 11.99 -9.27
C VAL A 7 -0.65 12.45 -9.15
N PRO A 8 -0.38 13.64 -8.58
CA PRO A 8 0.99 14.10 -8.33
C PRO A 8 1.74 13.20 -7.35
N ASP A 9 3.06 13.07 -7.53
CA ASP A 9 3.93 12.29 -6.64
C ASP A 9 3.79 12.68 -5.16
N GLU A 10 3.65 13.97 -4.87
CA GLU A 10 3.44 14.47 -3.51
C GLU A 10 2.17 13.92 -2.85
N HIS A 11 1.12 13.71 -3.64
CA HIS A 11 -0.13 13.10 -3.18
C HIS A 11 -0.03 11.58 -3.12
N ALA A 12 0.61 10.95 -4.12
CA ALA A 12 0.85 9.51 -4.12
C ALA A 12 1.75 9.08 -2.93
N SER A 13 2.67 9.95 -2.51
CA SER A 13 3.52 9.76 -1.33
C SER A 13 2.77 9.78 0.00
N LEU A 14 1.47 10.14 0.02
CA LEU A 14 0.63 10.04 1.22
C LEU A 14 0.09 8.63 1.46
N ILE A 15 0.29 7.71 0.52
CA ILE A 15 -0.01 6.29 0.71
C ILE A 15 1.09 5.72 1.60
N ASP A 16 0.73 5.25 2.80
CA ASP A 16 1.70 4.64 3.73
C ASP A 16 1.97 3.16 3.41
N VAL A 17 1.00 2.45 2.85
CA VAL A 17 1.04 1.00 2.64
C VAL A 17 0.43 0.60 1.30
N VAL A 18 1.09 -0.32 0.61
CA VAL A 18 0.55 -1.01 -0.57
C VAL A 18 0.45 -2.51 -0.29
N VAL A 19 -0.72 -3.08 -0.56
CA VAL A 19 -1.00 -4.51 -0.41
C VAL A 19 -1.25 -5.11 -1.78
N TYR A 20 -0.43 -6.09 -2.17
CA TYR A 20 -0.66 -6.85 -3.41
C TYR A 20 -1.48 -8.10 -3.09
N ILE A 21 -2.58 -8.27 -3.79
CA ILE A 21 -3.47 -9.42 -3.65
C ILE A 21 -3.36 -10.26 -4.92
N ARG A 22 -2.96 -11.52 -4.75
CA ARG A 22 -2.93 -12.50 -5.82
C ARG A 22 -4.23 -13.29 -5.85
N LEU A 23 -4.81 -13.39 -7.04
CA LEU A 23 -6.00 -14.20 -7.32
C LEU A 23 -5.58 -15.53 -7.94
N PHE A 24 -6.21 -16.62 -7.51
CA PHE A 24 -6.05 -17.94 -8.12
C PHE A 24 -7.34 -18.34 -8.84
N GLY A 25 -7.21 -18.98 -10.00
CA GLY A 25 -8.34 -19.29 -10.88
C GLY A 25 -8.73 -18.11 -11.77
N ARG A 26 -9.98 -18.10 -12.25
CA ARG A 26 -10.48 -17.04 -13.15
C ARG A 26 -10.68 -15.75 -12.38
N TRP A 27 -10.19 -14.62 -12.91
CA TRP A 27 -10.28 -13.33 -12.19
C TRP A 27 -11.72 -12.89 -11.89
N GLN A 28 -12.70 -13.23 -12.77
CA GLN A 28 -14.11 -12.92 -12.56
C GLN A 28 -14.75 -13.76 -11.43
N ALA A 29 -14.18 -14.92 -11.12
CA ALA A 29 -14.67 -15.87 -10.13
C ALA A 29 -13.48 -16.61 -9.51
N PRO A 30 -12.67 -15.93 -8.68
CA PRO A 30 -11.44 -16.50 -8.16
C PRO A 30 -11.76 -17.60 -7.15
N GLU A 31 -11.02 -18.70 -7.25
CA GLU A 31 -11.14 -19.85 -6.34
C GLU A 31 -10.51 -19.54 -4.98
N ARG A 32 -9.47 -18.69 -4.97
CA ARG A 32 -8.78 -18.22 -3.78
C ARG A 32 -8.20 -16.82 -4.01
N ARG A 33 -8.07 -16.05 -2.93
CA ARG A 33 -7.32 -14.81 -2.86
C ARG A 33 -6.27 -14.92 -1.76
N ALA A 34 -5.06 -14.45 -2.00
CA ALA A 34 -4.02 -14.36 -0.98
C ALA A 34 -3.39 -12.97 -1.00
N VAL A 35 -3.04 -12.45 0.18
CA VAL A 35 -2.12 -11.32 0.27
C VAL A 35 -0.75 -11.85 -0.12
N GLU A 36 -0.21 -11.37 -1.23
CA GLU A 36 1.08 -11.82 -1.75
C GLU A 36 2.22 -11.06 -1.07
N THR A 37 2.11 -9.73 -1.00
CA THR A 37 3.11 -8.88 -0.34
C THR A 37 2.47 -7.64 0.26
N ILE A 38 3.11 -7.12 1.30
CA ILE A 38 2.81 -5.82 1.90
C ILE A 38 4.09 -4.98 1.86
N HIS A 39 3.95 -3.77 1.32
CA HIS A 39 5.03 -2.79 1.25
C HIS A 39 4.68 -1.55 2.07
N GLU A 40 5.64 -1.06 2.84
CA GLU A 40 5.60 0.26 3.45
C GLU A 40 6.19 1.26 2.45
N VAL A 41 5.40 2.25 2.06
CA VAL A 41 5.83 3.26 1.08
C VAL A 41 6.56 4.38 1.81
N GLU A 42 7.75 4.70 1.34
CA GLU A 42 8.54 5.80 1.88
C GLU A 42 8.24 7.11 1.15
N ARG A 43 8.07 7.03 -0.18
CA ARG A 43 7.72 8.16 -1.07
C ARG A 43 7.48 7.69 -2.50
N VAL A 44 6.90 8.56 -3.32
CA VAL A 44 6.86 8.46 -4.78
C VAL A 44 7.70 9.60 -5.36
N ARG A 45 8.47 9.30 -6.40
CA ARG A 45 9.30 10.29 -7.08
C ARG A 45 9.46 9.95 -8.56
N ASP A 46 9.22 10.93 -9.41
CA ASP A 46 9.29 10.81 -10.87
C ASP A 46 8.38 9.65 -11.37
N GLY A 47 7.22 9.46 -10.72
CA GLY A 47 6.28 8.37 -10.97
C GLY A 47 6.69 7.00 -10.39
N GLU A 48 7.88 6.89 -9.79
CA GLU A 48 8.41 5.65 -9.23
C GLU A 48 8.17 5.56 -7.73
N VAL A 49 7.69 4.40 -7.27
CA VAL A 49 7.44 4.12 -5.85
C VAL A 49 8.74 3.66 -5.18
N VAL A 50 9.13 4.35 -4.09
CA VAL A 50 10.18 3.89 -3.17
C VAL A 50 9.49 3.27 -1.96
N ALA A 51 9.64 1.96 -1.79
CA ALA A 51 8.96 1.21 -0.74
C ALA A 51 9.80 0.05 -0.19
N ARG A 52 9.48 -0.37 1.03
CA ARG A 52 10.11 -1.48 1.75
C ARG A 52 9.15 -2.66 1.86
N LEU A 53 9.58 -3.84 1.47
CA LEU A 53 8.82 -5.07 1.69
C LEU A 53 8.82 -5.41 3.19
N THR A 54 7.65 -5.39 3.82
CA THR A 54 7.52 -5.74 5.24
C THR A 54 7.03 -7.18 5.42
N HIS A 55 6.16 -7.65 4.54
CA HIS A 55 5.60 -9.00 4.62
C HIS A 55 5.44 -9.63 3.24
N ARG A 56 5.59 -10.95 3.17
CA ARG A 56 5.39 -11.73 1.95
C ARG A 56 4.73 -13.07 2.25
N TRP A 57 3.96 -13.58 1.31
CA TRP A 57 3.50 -14.95 1.32
C TRP A 57 4.56 -15.87 0.70
N ASP A 58 4.92 -16.92 1.42
CA ASP A 58 5.68 -18.04 0.88
C ASP A 58 4.71 -19.09 0.34
N GLU A 59 4.67 -19.19 -0.98
CA GLU A 59 3.81 -20.15 -1.71
C GLU A 59 4.20 -21.61 -1.42
N ALA A 60 5.48 -21.90 -1.15
CA ALA A 60 5.94 -23.27 -0.94
C ALA A 60 5.47 -23.83 0.40
N THR A 61 5.38 -22.99 1.43
CA THR A 61 5.00 -23.39 2.79
C THR A 61 3.58 -22.95 3.17
N ASP A 62 2.92 -22.20 2.29
CA ASP A 62 1.63 -21.52 2.50
C ASP A 62 1.61 -20.68 3.79
N ARG A 63 2.68 -19.93 4.03
CA ARG A 63 2.83 -19.08 5.23
C ARG A 63 2.98 -17.62 4.86
N PHE A 64 2.43 -16.76 5.70
CA PHE A 64 2.64 -15.32 5.60
C PHE A 64 3.75 -14.92 6.57
N GLU A 65 4.85 -14.41 6.03
CA GLU A 65 6.08 -14.16 6.75
C GLU A 65 6.37 -12.67 6.85
N THR A 66 6.99 -12.25 7.95
CA THR A 66 7.60 -10.94 8.08
C THR A 66 8.95 -10.96 7.39
N ALA A 67 9.09 -10.12 6.35
CA ALA A 67 10.35 -9.90 5.64
C ALA A 67 11.19 -8.81 6.32
N ASP A 68 10.53 -7.76 6.83
CA ASP A 68 11.15 -6.68 7.59
C ASP A 68 10.13 -6.04 8.55
N ALA A 69 10.61 -5.35 9.59
CA ALA A 69 9.77 -4.63 10.52
C ALA A 69 9.22 -3.34 9.88
N PRO A 70 7.92 -3.04 10.02
CA PRO A 70 7.37 -1.72 9.67
C PRO A 70 8.02 -0.62 10.52
N THR A 71 8.21 0.56 9.96
CA THR A 71 8.90 1.67 10.63
C THR A 71 8.06 2.94 10.80
N SER A 72 7.09 3.17 9.92
CA SER A 72 6.21 4.33 9.93
C SER A 72 4.74 3.96 10.12
N VAL A 73 4.37 2.69 9.94
CA VAL A 73 2.97 2.23 10.11
C VAL A 73 2.70 1.84 11.56
N SER A 74 2.00 2.73 12.28
CA SER A 74 1.49 2.48 13.63
C SER A 74 0.07 3.06 13.82
N PRO A 75 -0.69 2.62 14.85
CA PRO A 75 -1.97 3.24 15.19
C PRO A 75 -1.87 4.77 15.40
N GLU A 76 -0.76 5.24 15.97
CA GLU A 76 -0.50 6.67 16.19
C GLU A 76 -0.21 7.40 14.87
N ALA A 77 0.53 6.77 13.94
CA ALA A 77 0.75 7.33 12.61
C ALA A 77 -0.56 7.44 11.83
N TYR A 78 -1.43 6.43 11.91
CA TYR A 78 -2.77 6.46 11.31
C TYR A 78 -3.62 7.61 11.85
N ALA A 79 -3.68 7.80 13.17
CA ALA A 79 -4.44 8.90 13.77
C ALA A 79 -3.93 10.28 13.31
N ARG A 80 -2.61 10.44 13.20
CA ARG A 80 -1.97 11.67 12.68
C ARG A 80 -2.34 11.94 11.21
N HIS A 81 -2.29 10.91 10.37
CA HIS A 81 -2.67 11.03 8.96
C HIS A 81 -4.16 11.35 8.80
N LEU A 82 -5.04 10.69 9.55
CA LEU A 82 -6.47 10.94 9.54
C LEU A 82 -6.79 12.40 9.91
N ALA A 83 -6.19 12.92 10.98
CA ALA A 83 -6.38 14.31 11.40
C ALA A 83 -5.97 15.30 10.29
N ARG A 84 -4.78 15.10 9.69
CA ARG A 84 -4.29 15.93 8.58
C ARG A 84 -5.23 15.89 7.38
N PHE A 85 -5.74 14.71 7.03
CA PHE A 85 -6.70 14.54 5.94
C PHE A 85 -8.00 15.28 6.20
N THR A 86 -8.56 15.14 7.41
CA THR A 86 -9.81 15.83 7.79
C THR A 86 -9.66 17.35 7.85
N GLU A 87 -8.51 17.87 8.29
CA GLU A 87 -8.22 19.32 8.31
C GLU A 87 -8.01 19.89 6.90
N ALA A 88 -7.43 19.11 5.99
CA ALA A 88 -7.31 19.51 4.58
C ALA A 88 -8.70 19.55 3.91
N ALA A 89 -9.51 18.50 4.10
CA ALA A 89 -10.86 18.42 3.54
C ALA A 89 -11.81 19.51 4.07
N GLY A 90 -11.63 19.98 5.31
CA GLY A 90 -12.42 21.06 5.90
C GLY A 90 -12.02 22.48 5.49
N ARG A 91 -10.89 22.66 4.79
CA ARG A 91 -10.42 23.97 4.29
C ARG A 91 -10.96 24.32 2.89
N ASP A 92 -11.52 23.34 2.20
CA ASP A 92 -12.10 23.48 0.86
C ASP A 92 -13.65 23.47 0.86
N ALA A 93 -14.29 23.59 2.03
CA ALA A 93 -15.74 23.54 2.25
C ALA A 93 -16.36 24.88 2.69
#